data_AF-A0A933ULN3-F1
#
_entry.id   AF-A0A933ULN3-F1
#
_cell.length_a   1.000
_cell.length_b   1.000
_cell.length_c   1.000
_cell.angle_alpha   90.00
_cell.angle_beta   90.00
_cell.angle_gamma   90.00
#
_symmetry.space_group_name_H-M   'P 1'
#
loop_
_entity.id
_entity.type
_entity.pdbx_description
1 polymer ?
#
loop_
_entity_poly.entity_id
_entity_poly.type
_entity_poly.pdbx_seq_one_letter_code
_entity_poly.pdbx_strand_id
1 'polypeptide(L)'
;MTTISAPRATAMPGAAPSPVGRLAVRFTVVDRGRTAAPSDVVVEAPSGAGLAVARPALEAAAGLAPGRPLSVGGVVLDGEAVLGRPPLLDGAVLVAGPPGPPAAATPLLEVHVVAGPDAGRRVALGPGRWVVGRGPDATVRIEDPDVSRAHAVVTVAPGEVGVADLGSMNGTALAPPGGAAEPLPDGAPTRWDDGMHLVVGTSHLVLRDPREDEPAAAVPDGLGHLLVNRAPRVRVHDPEPAVRFPDPPPPARPPRLPWPALVVPAVVAVPMALVWHQPAFLLLALLTPLALLGQHVVERRGGRRDARRAAVDHAAAVAVASDALATALRADAARLDRSHPDLGRLTTSAAAPTRRLWERAATDDDALVVRVGLGPVPAGVRV
;
A
#
# COMPACT_ATOMS: atom_id res chain seq x y z
N MET A 1 -27.59 -30.11 5.31
CA MET A 1 -28.09 -28.99 6.12
C MET A 1 -29.08 -29.57 7.12
N THR A 2 -28.73 -29.57 8.40
CA THR A 2 -29.53 -30.21 9.45
C THR A 2 -30.08 -29.12 10.36
N THR A 3 -31.41 -28.94 10.37
CA THR A 3 -32.11 -27.95 11.19
C THR A 3 -32.54 -28.59 12.51
N ILE A 4 -32.29 -27.94 13.64
CA ILE A 4 -32.60 -28.49 14.96
C ILE A 4 -33.32 -27.46 15.82
N SER A 5 -34.38 -27.89 16.49
CA SER A 5 -35.16 -27.08 17.42
C SER A 5 -34.87 -27.52 18.86
N ALA A 6 -34.44 -26.59 19.72
CA ALA A 6 -34.22 -26.88 21.15
C ALA A 6 -35.55 -26.93 21.94
N PRO A 7 -35.65 -27.71 23.03
CA PRO A 7 -36.87 -27.84 23.83
C PRO A 7 -37.23 -26.58 24.64
N ARG A 8 -38.52 -26.41 24.92
CA ARG A 8 -39.12 -25.32 25.72
C ARG A 8 -38.58 -25.32 27.16
N ALA A 9 -38.05 -24.19 27.63
CA ALA A 9 -37.81 -23.95 29.05
C ALA A 9 -39.06 -23.32 29.70
N THR A 10 -39.51 -23.88 30.83
CA THR A 10 -40.61 -23.37 31.65
C THR A 10 -40.08 -22.33 32.65
N ALA A 11 -40.65 -21.12 32.67
CA ALA A 11 -40.16 -19.99 33.47
C ALA A 11 -40.78 -19.95 34.90
N MET A 12 -39.95 -19.53 35.87
CA MET A 12 -40.34 -19.09 37.22
C MET A 12 -40.73 -17.60 37.22
N PRO A 13 -41.66 -17.12 38.08
CA PRO A 13 -42.16 -15.75 38.02
C PRO A 13 -41.25 -14.76 38.78
N GLY A 14 -40.76 -13.71 38.10
CA GLY A 14 -40.13 -12.56 38.79
C GLY A 14 -38.99 -11.78 38.11
N ALA A 15 -38.67 -11.99 36.83
CA ALA A 15 -37.58 -11.25 36.15
C ALA A 15 -38.04 -10.60 34.83
N ALA A 16 -37.34 -9.50 34.48
CA ALA A 16 -37.37 -8.64 33.28
C ALA A 16 -38.18 -9.10 32.04
N PRO A 17 -38.72 -8.16 31.23
CA PRO A 17 -39.57 -8.49 30.08
C PRO A 17 -38.95 -9.60 29.23
N SER A 18 -39.74 -10.66 29.04
CA SER A 18 -39.33 -11.88 28.34
C SER A 18 -38.87 -11.57 26.92
N PRO A 19 -37.79 -12.18 26.41
CA PRO A 19 -37.41 -12.03 25.02
C PRO A 19 -38.37 -12.89 24.20
N VAL A 20 -39.50 -12.32 23.75
CA VAL A 20 -40.45 -13.02 22.88
C VAL A 20 -39.91 -12.96 21.44
N GLY A 21 -38.83 -13.68 21.20
CA GLY A 21 -38.23 -13.87 19.89
C GLY A 21 -37.50 -15.20 19.84
N ARG A 22 -37.77 -16.00 18.80
CA ARG A 22 -36.91 -17.15 18.47
C ARG A 22 -35.76 -16.62 17.60
N LEU A 23 -34.58 -17.18 17.80
CA LEU A 23 -33.46 -16.97 16.90
C LEU A 23 -33.17 -18.26 16.14
N ALA A 24 -32.61 -18.12 14.94
CA ALA A 24 -32.04 -19.21 14.17
C ALA A 24 -30.62 -18.78 13.79
N VAL A 25 -29.62 -19.47 14.34
CA VAL A 25 -28.20 -19.21 14.05
C VAL A 25 -27.60 -20.43 13.38
N ARG A 26 -26.89 -20.19 12.29
CA ARG A 26 -26.11 -21.21 11.59
C ARG A 26 -24.69 -21.22 12.14
N PHE A 27 -24.20 -22.41 12.48
CA PHE A 27 -22.82 -22.64 12.84
C PHE A 27 -22.17 -23.62 11.86
N THR A 28 -20.92 -23.37 11.51
CA THR A 28 -20.09 -24.38 10.85
C THR A 28 -19.28 -25.10 11.91
N VAL A 29 -19.46 -26.41 12.03
CA VAL A 29 -18.83 -27.24 13.06
C VAL A 29 -17.68 -28.03 12.44
N VAL A 30 -16.50 -27.91 13.04
CA VAL A 30 -15.26 -28.57 12.64
C VAL A 30 -14.74 -29.40 13.81
N ASP A 31 -14.51 -30.70 13.59
CA ASP A 31 -13.91 -31.59 14.60
C ASP A 31 -12.40 -31.75 14.38
N ARG A 32 -11.59 -31.24 15.32
CA ARG A 32 -10.11 -31.29 15.25
C ARG A 32 -9.48 -32.68 15.43
N GLY A 33 -10.26 -33.74 15.62
CA GLY A 33 -9.78 -35.12 15.68
C GLY A 33 -10.26 -35.98 14.52
N ARG A 34 -11.04 -35.43 13.58
CA ARG A 34 -11.57 -36.15 12.44
C ARG A 34 -11.14 -35.49 11.14
N THR A 35 -10.86 -36.32 10.14
CA THR A 35 -10.66 -35.91 8.74
C THR A 35 -11.97 -35.69 8.00
N ALA A 36 -13.11 -35.75 8.70
CA ALA A 36 -14.43 -35.51 8.12
C ALA A 36 -14.58 -34.05 7.70
N ALA A 37 -15.37 -33.82 6.65
CA ALA A 37 -15.68 -32.47 6.19
C ALA A 37 -16.42 -31.66 7.27
N PRO A 38 -16.26 -30.32 7.30
CA PRO A 38 -17.05 -29.43 8.15
C PRO A 38 -18.56 -29.66 7.94
N SER A 39 -19.35 -29.45 9.00
CA SER A 39 -20.80 -29.63 8.97
C SER A 39 -21.52 -28.34 9.36
N ASP A 40 -22.50 -27.91 8.57
CA ASP A 40 -23.33 -26.75 8.91
C ASP A 40 -24.58 -27.18 9.69
N VAL A 41 -24.72 -26.61 10.89
CA VAL A 41 -25.84 -26.87 11.82
C VAL A 41 -26.61 -25.58 12.06
N VAL A 42 -27.94 -25.64 11.92
CA VAL A 42 -28.82 -24.51 12.29
C VAL A 42 -29.45 -24.81 13.64
N VAL A 43 -29.22 -23.92 14.60
CA VAL A 43 -29.76 -24.00 15.95
C VAL A 43 -30.89 -23.00 16.08
N GLU A 44 -32.10 -23.51 16.33
CA GLU A 44 -33.25 -22.71 16.69
C GLU A 44 -33.46 -22.75 18.20
N ALA A 45 -33.41 -21.58 18.84
CA ALA A 45 -33.58 -21.45 20.29
C ALA A 45 -34.31 -20.14 20.66
N PRO A 46 -34.89 -20.04 21.86
CA PRO A 46 -35.33 -18.75 22.40
C PRO A 46 -34.15 -17.75 22.47
N SER A 47 -34.40 -16.48 22.16
CA SER A 47 -33.40 -15.42 22.35
C SER A 47 -32.95 -15.38 23.80
N GLY A 48 -31.64 -15.27 24.01
CA GLY A 48 -31.01 -15.35 25.33
C GLY A 48 -30.68 -16.77 25.81
N ALA A 49 -30.98 -17.82 25.03
CA ALA A 49 -30.61 -19.19 25.40
C ALA A 49 -29.09 -19.37 25.47
N GLY A 50 -28.60 -19.97 26.55
CA GLY A 50 -27.20 -20.36 26.71
C GLY A 50 -26.84 -21.59 25.88
N LEU A 51 -25.56 -21.70 25.52
CA LEU A 51 -25.00 -22.82 24.75
C LEU A 51 -25.29 -24.17 25.40
N ALA A 52 -25.29 -24.25 26.73
CA ALA A 52 -25.57 -25.49 27.46
C ALA A 52 -26.90 -26.14 27.06
N VAL A 53 -27.92 -25.35 26.73
CA VAL A 53 -29.24 -25.85 26.32
C VAL A 53 -29.21 -26.46 24.91
N ALA A 54 -28.48 -25.83 23.99
CA ALA A 54 -28.40 -26.28 22.60
C ALA A 54 -27.30 -27.32 22.35
N ARG A 55 -26.30 -27.41 23.25
CA ARG A 55 -25.11 -28.23 23.07
C ARG A 55 -25.39 -29.71 22.80
N PRO A 56 -26.26 -30.43 23.54
CA PRO A 56 -26.51 -31.84 23.25
C PRO A 56 -27.08 -32.07 21.85
N ALA A 57 -27.95 -31.17 21.41
CA ALA A 57 -28.59 -31.24 20.10
C ALA A 57 -27.59 -30.89 18.98
N LEU A 58 -26.76 -29.86 19.19
CA LEU A 58 -25.64 -29.49 18.32
C LEU A 58 -24.64 -30.65 18.17
N GLU A 59 -24.20 -31.24 19.28
CA GLU A 59 -23.25 -32.36 19.28
C GLU A 59 -23.82 -33.57 18.53
N ALA A 60 -25.09 -33.91 18.77
CA ALA A 60 -25.75 -35.02 18.08
C ALA A 60 -25.83 -34.81 16.56
N ALA A 61 -26.20 -33.62 16.09
CA ALA A 61 -26.32 -33.36 14.65
C ALA A 61 -24.99 -33.18 13.93
N ALA A 62 -23.98 -32.64 14.61
CA ALA A 62 -22.61 -32.57 14.09
C ALA A 62 -21.84 -33.91 14.25
N GLY A 63 -22.45 -34.91 14.91
CA GLY A 63 -21.83 -36.20 15.19
C GLY A 63 -20.62 -36.12 16.12
N LEU A 64 -20.56 -35.11 16.99
CA LEU A 64 -19.49 -34.89 17.95
C LEU A 64 -19.61 -35.82 19.16
N ALA A 65 -18.48 -36.22 19.73
CA ALA A 65 -18.49 -36.89 21.03
C ALA A 65 -18.93 -35.91 22.13
N PRO A 66 -19.79 -36.34 23.07
CA PRO A 66 -20.32 -35.46 24.11
C PRO A 66 -19.23 -34.82 24.97
N GLY A 67 -19.42 -33.56 25.36
CA GLY A 67 -18.57 -32.91 26.36
C GLY A 67 -17.21 -32.45 25.86
N ARG A 68 -16.91 -32.60 24.56
CA ARG A 68 -15.66 -32.07 23.99
C ARG A 68 -15.64 -30.53 24.04
N PRO A 69 -14.50 -29.91 24.40
CA PRO A 69 -14.40 -28.45 24.41
C PRO A 69 -14.72 -27.89 23.02
N LEU A 70 -15.55 -26.85 23.00
CA LEU A 70 -15.90 -26.08 21.81
C LEU A 70 -15.20 -24.73 21.87
N SER A 71 -14.75 -24.22 20.74
CA SER A 71 -14.13 -22.91 20.65
C SER A 71 -14.54 -22.16 19.38
N VAL A 72 -14.55 -20.83 19.44
CA VAL A 72 -14.72 -19.93 18.29
C VAL A 72 -13.52 -18.99 18.26
N GLY A 73 -12.80 -18.92 17.14
CA GLY A 73 -11.60 -18.06 17.04
C GLY A 73 -10.51 -18.40 18.06
N GLY A 74 -10.46 -19.65 18.53
CA GLY A 74 -9.52 -20.10 19.58
C GLY A 74 -9.97 -19.78 21.02
N VAL A 75 -11.06 -19.05 21.22
CA VAL A 75 -11.66 -18.82 22.55
C VAL A 75 -12.54 -20.01 22.91
N VAL A 76 -12.24 -20.68 24.02
CA VAL A 76 -13.06 -21.78 24.55
C VAL A 76 -14.39 -21.24 25.02
N LEU A 77 -15.47 -21.89 24.60
CA LEU A 77 -16.83 -21.55 24.99
C LEU A 77 -17.17 -22.19 26.33
N ASP A 78 -17.71 -21.39 27.24
CA ASP A 78 -18.40 -21.90 28.42
C ASP A 78 -19.86 -22.27 28.09
N GLY A 79 -20.53 -22.95 29.03
CA GLY A 79 -21.94 -23.30 28.86
C GLY A 79 -22.91 -22.11 28.95
N GLU A 80 -22.46 -21.01 29.55
CA GLU A 80 -23.22 -19.79 29.79
C GLU A 80 -23.21 -18.83 28.58
N ALA A 81 -22.32 -19.07 27.62
CA ALA A 81 -22.24 -18.31 26.39
C ALA A 81 -23.60 -18.28 25.69
N VAL A 82 -24.11 -17.07 25.45
CA VAL A 82 -25.47 -16.86 24.94
C VAL A 82 -25.48 -16.97 23.42
N LEU A 83 -26.37 -17.80 22.89
CA LEU A 83 -26.64 -17.89 21.45
C LEU A 83 -27.15 -16.54 20.93
N GLY A 84 -26.61 -16.11 19.80
CA GLY A 84 -26.95 -14.82 19.20
C GLY A 84 -26.14 -13.65 19.75
N ARG A 85 -25.11 -13.90 20.57
CA ARG A 85 -24.17 -12.90 21.06
C ARG A 85 -22.72 -13.35 20.81
N PRO A 86 -21.76 -12.43 20.63
CA PRO A 86 -20.36 -12.81 20.45
C PRO A 86 -19.87 -13.71 21.58
N PRO A 87 -19.13 -14.79 21.27
CA PRO A 87 -18.68 -15.21 19.93
C PRO A 87 -19.65 -16.11 19.14
N LEU A 88 -20.83 -16.44 19.69
CA LEU A 88 -21.87 -17.32 19.10
C LEU A 88 -22.84 -16.56 18.19
N LEU A 89 -22.31 -15.96 17.13
CA LEU A 89 -23.07 -15.27 16.09
C LEU A 89 -23.45 -16.20 14.93
N ASP A 90 -24.36 -15.76 14.07
CA ASP A 90 -24.65 -16.45 12.81
C ASP A 90 -23.37 -16.55 11.96
N GLY A 91 -23.14 -17.74 11.39
CA GLY A 91 -21.94 -18.05 10.62
C GLY A 91 -20.70 -18.36 11.46
N ALA A 92 -20.78 -18.39 12.79
CA ALA A 92 -19.62 -18.71 13.63
C ALA A 92 -19.11 -20.14 13.38
N VAL A 93 -17.79 -20.28 13.35
CA VAL A 93 -17.12 -21.57 13.17
C VAL A 93 -16.79 -22.16 14.54
N LEU A 94 -17.50 -23.23 14.89
CA LEU A 94 -17.31 -23.99 16.12
C LEU A 94 -16.26 -25.08 15.89
N VAL A 95 -15.16 -24.99 16.63
CA VAL A 95 -14.10 -26.00 16.59
C VAL A 95 -14.19 -26.88 17.82
N ALA A 96 -14.47 -28.16 17.62
CA ALA A 96 -14.53 -29.18 18.66
C ALA A 96 -13.16 -29.85 18.84
N GLY A 97 -12.64 -29.84 20.07
CA GLY A 97 -11.33 -30.38 20.42
C GLY A 97 -10.47 -29.39 21.20
N PRO A 98 -9.20 -29.73 21.46
CA PRO A 98 -8.29 -28.84 22.17
C PRO A 98 -8.32 -27.45 21.53
N PRO A 99 -8.44 -26.37 22.33
CA PRO A 99 -8.40 -25.03 21.78
C PRO A 99 -7.11 -24.86 20.99
N GLY A 100 -7.21 -24.15 19.87
CA GLY A 100 -6.01 -23.73 19.17
C GLY A 100 -5.27 -22.73 20.04
N PRO A 101 -4.06 -22.31 19.63
CA PRO A 101 -3.61 -21.01 20.10
C PRO A 101 -4.77 -20.01 19.90
N PRO A 102 -5.11 -19.20 20.92
CA PRO A 102 -6.09 -18.13 20.72
C PRO A 102 -5.68 -17.36 19.47
N ALA A 103 -6.65 -16.89 18.67
CA ALA A 103 -6.34 -15.97 17.58
C ALA A 103 -5.39 -14.91 18.13
N ALA A 104 -4.15 -14.91 17.64
CA ALA A 104 -3.06 -14.20 18.28
C ALA A 104 -3.44 -12.73 18.44
N ALA A 105 -2.90 -12.08 19.48
CA ALA A 105 -2.97 -10.62 19.59
C ALA A 105 -2.67 -9.99 18.23
N THR A 106 -3.45 -8.98 17.82
CA THR A 106 -3.32 -8.32 16.51
C THR A 106 -1.84 -8.14 16.17
N PRO A 107 -1.35 -8.79 15.11
CA PRO A 107 0.08 -8.88 14.86
C PRO A 107 0.68 -7.48 14.68
N LEU A 108 1.96 -7.34 14.99
CA LEU A 108 2.66 -6.06 14.84
C LEU A 108 2.73 -5.62 13.38
N LEU A 109 2.86 -6.58 12.47
CA LEU A 109 3.07 -6.38 11.06
C LEU A 109 2.44 -7.54 10.29
N GLU A 110 1.84 -7.26 9.14
CA GLU A 110 1.42 -8.27 8.17
C GLU A 110 2.08 -8.01 6.82
N VAL A 111 2.38 -9.09 6.11
CA VAL A 111 2.70 -9.05 4.69
C VAL A 111 1.45 -9.41 3.91
N HIS A 112 1.03 -8.52 3.03
CA HIS A 112 -0.08 -8.74 2.11
C HIS A 112 0.45 -8.99 0.71
N VAL A 113 -0.04 -10.04 0.05
CA VAL A 113 0.18 -10.26 -1.38
C VAL A 113 -0.89 -9.46 -2.13
N VAL A 114 -0.48 -8.43 -2.88
CA VAL A 114 -1.38 -7.46 -3.51
C VAL A 114 -1.51 -7.61 -5.03
N ALA A 115 -0.63 -8.41 -5.62
CA ALA A 115 -0.72 -8.90 -7.00
C ALA A 115 0.03 -10.23 -7.13
N GLY A 116 -0.25 -10.97 -8.20
CA GLY A 116 0.24 -12.33 -8.44
C GLY A 116 -0.82 -13.40 -8.13
N PRO A 117 -0.49 -14.69 -8.33
CA PRO A 117 -1.43 -15.81 -8.13
C PRO A 117 -2.00 -15.90 -6.71
N ASP A 118 -1.22 -15.51 -5.70
CA ASP A 118 -1.58 -15.54 -4.28
C ASP A 118 -2.23 -14.24 -3.77
N ALA A 119 -2.71 -13.36 -4.66
CA ALA A 119 -3.29 -12.07 -4.27
C ALA A 119 -4.43 -12.23 -3.23
N GLY A 120 -4.37 -11.44 -2.15
CA GLY A 120 -5.27 -11.53 -0.99
C GLY A 120 -4.72 -12.36 0.17
N ARG A 121 -3.64 -13.12 -0.04
CA ARG A 121 -2.94 -13.81 1.04
C ARG A 121 -2.32 -12.82 2.02
N ARG A 122 -2.41 -13.15 3.31
CA ARG A 122 -1.85 -12.38 4.42
C ARG A 122 -0.99 -13.27 5.30
N VAL A 123 0.14 -12.76 5.76
CA VAL A 123 1.04 -13.48 6.68
C VAL A 123 1.46 -12.55 7.80
N ALA A 124 1.12 -12.92 9.03
CA ALA A 124 1.56 -12.20 10.23
C ALA A 124 3.06 -12.35 10.42
N LEU A 125 3.77 -11.23 10.55
CA LEU A 125 5.19 -11.18 10.86
C LEU A 125 5.41 -10.76 12.32
N GLY A 126 6.11 -11.61 13.06
CA GLY A 126 6.74 -11.26 14.33
C GLY A 126 8.19 -10.82 14.14
N PRO A 127 8.85 -10.30 15.19
CA PRO A 127 10.30 -10.06 15.16
C PRO A 127 11.08 -11.30 14.75
N GLY A 128 12.12 -11.13 13.95
CA GLY A 128 12.99 -12.22 13.50
C GLY A 128 13.12 -12.33 11.99
N ARG A 129 13.54 -13.52 11.54
CA ARG A 129 13.92 -13.80 10.14
C ARG A 129 12.86 -14.65 9.45
N TRP A 130 12.41 -14.20 8.29
CA TRP A 130 11.37 -14.81 7.47
C TRP A 130 11.88 -15.06 6.06
N VAL A 131 11.63 -16.24 5.51
CA VAL A 131 12.05 -16.60 4.14
C VAL A 131 10.84 -16.54 3.23
N VAL A 132 10.90 -15.66 2.23
CA VAL A 132 9.93 -15.59 1.13
C VAL A 132 10.37 -16.54 0.03
N GLY A 133 9.47 -17.40 -0.41
CA GLY A 133 9.76 -18.34 -1.49
C GLY A 133 8.64 -19.33 -1.76
N ARG A 134 8.77 -20.16 -2.78
CA ARG A 134 7.78 -21.21 -3.12
C ARG A 134 8.06 -22.57 -2.48
N GLY A 135 9.24 -22.73 -1.86
CA GLY A 135 9.71 -23.99 -1.30
C GLY A 135 8.99 -24.37 0.00
N PRO A 136 9.11 -25.64 0.43
CA PRO A 136 8.51 -26.11 1.70
C PRO A 136 9.16 -25.47 2.93
N ASP A 137 10.42 -25.05 2.84
CA ASP A 137 11.17 -24.42 3.94
C ASP A 137 10.94 -22.91 4.05
N ALA A 138 10.14 -22.32 3.14
CA ALA A 138 9.81 -20.89 3.16
C ALA A 138 8.76 -20.62 4.24
N THR A 139 9.03 -19.66 5.13
CA THR A 139 8.08 -19.26 6.19
C THR A 139 6.99 -18.33 5.66
N VAL A 140 7.29 -17.58 4.60
CA VAL A 140 6.32 -16.83 3.78
C VAL A 140 6.26 -17.53 2.44
N ARG A 141 5.43 -18.58 2.37
CA ARG A 141 5.26 -19.37 1.15
C ARG A 141 4.42 -18.59 0.12
N ILE A 142 4.85 -18.55 -1.13
CA ILE A 142 4.13 -17.91 -2.25
C ILE A 142 3.98 -18.92 -3.39
N GLU A 143 2.74 -19.17 -3.83
CA GLU A 143 2.45 -20.09 -4.94
C GLU A 143 2.55 -19.39 -6.30
N ASP A 144 3.77 -18.95 -6.62
CA ASP A 144 4.10 -18.30 -7.88
C ASP A 144 5.23 -19.09 -8.59
N PRO A 145 5.02 -19.57 -9.84
CA PRO A 145 6.03 -20.28 -10.60
C PRO A 145 7.35 -19.52 -10.79
N ASP A 146 7.29 -18.19 -10.86
CA ASP A 146 8.43 -17.31 -11.07
C ASP A 146 9.17 -16.95 -9.77
N VAL A 147 8.66 -17.40 -8.63
CA VAL A 147 9.32 -17.27 -7.34
C VAL A 147 10.27 -18.46 -7.11
N SER A 148 11.42 -18.20 -6.50
CA SER A 148 12.42 -19.24 -6.20
C SER A 148 12.07 -19.98 -4.90
N ARG A 149 12.62 -21.19 -4.69
CA ARG A 149 12.29 -22.00 -3.49
C ARG A 149 12.58 -21.24 -2.19
N ALA A 150 13.74 -20.59 -2.13
CA ALA A 150 14.07 -19.51 -1.21
C ALA A 150 14.48 -18.32 -2.08
N HIS A 151 13.68 -17.26 -2.10
CA HIS A 151 13.82 -16.17 -3.05
C HIS A 151 14.40 -14.92 -2.38
N ALA A 152 13.79 -14.51 -1.28
CA ALA A 152 14.26 -13.38 -0.48
C ALA A 152 14.15 -13.71 1.02
N VAL A 153 14.91 -13.00 1.83
CA VAL A 153 14.78 -13.00 3.28
C VAL A 153 14.27 -11.65 3.75
N VAL A 154 13.26 -11.66 4.61
CA VAL A 154 12.75 -10.49 5.33
C VAL A 154 13.20 -10.59 6.79
N THR A 155 13.82 -9.54 7.30
CA THR A 155 14.26 -9.45 8.70
C THR A 155 13.49 -8.33 9.38
N VAL A 156 12.75 -8.68 10.43
CA VAL A 156 11.96 -7.74 11.22
C VAL A 156 12.70 -7.45 12.52
N ALA A 157 13.16 -6.20 12.67
CA ALA A 157 13.80 -5.69 13.87
C ALA A 157 12.97 -4.51 14.44
N PRO A 158 13.24 -4.07 15.69
CA PRO A 158 12.53 -2.91 16.24
C PRO A 158 12.72 -1.66 15.37
N GLY A 159 11.63 -1.16 14.78
CA GLY A 159 11.61 0.08 13.98
C GLY A 159 12.08 -0.06 12.53
N GLU A 160 12.46 -1.26 12.08
CA GLU A 160 12.89 -1.49 10.71
C GLU A 160 12.57 -2.89 10.21
N VAL A 161 12.27 -2.97 8.92
CA VAL A 161 12.13 -4.22 8.18
C VAL A 161 13.12 -4.17 7.04
N GLY A 162 13.99 -5.16 6.97
CA GLY A 162 14.98 -5.30 5.89
C GLY A 162 14.61 -6.46 4.98
N VAL A 163 14.95 -6.35 3.70
CA VAL A 163 14.85 -7.43 2.72
C VAL A 163 16.17 -7.62 1.99
N ALA A 164 16.56 -8.87 1.75
CA ALA A 164 17.71 -9.21 0.92
C ALA A 164 17.36 -10.35 -0.02
N ASP A 165 17.86 -10.28 -1.26
CA ASP A 165 17.76 -11.38 -2.21
C ASP A 165 18.64 -12.57 -1.77
N LEU A 166 18.16 -13.80 -1.96
CA LEU A 166 18.87 -15.03 -1.60
C LEU A 166 19.52 -15.73 -2.81
N GLY A 167 19.86 -14.99 -3.86
CA GLY A 167 20.33 -15.54 -5.13
C GLY A 167 19.19 -16.09 -5.98
N SER A 168 18.09 -15.32 -6.06
CA SER A 168 16.91 -15.76 -6.80
C SER A 168 17.14 -15.75 -8.32
N MET A 169 16.36 -16.56 -9.05
CA MET A 169 16.53 -16.70 -10.51
C MET A 169 16.08 -15.46 -11.29
N ASN A 170 15.00 -14.82 -10.84
CA ASN A 170 14.39 -13.66 -11.53
C ASN A 170 14.75 -12.32 -10.85
N GLY A 171 15.54 -12.37 -9.77
CA GLY A 171 15.86 -11.21 -8.94
C GLY A 171 14.72 -10.81 -8.00
N THR A 172 15.08 -10.03 -6.98
CA THR A 172 14.16 -9.34 -6.08
C THR A 172 14.28 -7.84 -6.30
N ALA A 173 13.16 -7.12 -6.31
CA ALA A 173 13.13 -5.67 -6.48
C ALA A 173 12.21 -4.98 -5.46
N LEU A 174 12.46 -3.69 -5.20
CA LEU A 174 11.56 -2.82 -4.44
C LEU A 174 11.01 -1.74 -5.37
N ALA A 175 9.70 -1.52 -5.35
CA ALA A 175 9.04 -0.44 -6.06
C ALA A 175 8.36 0.51 -5.08
N PRO A 176 8.61 1.84 -5.13
CA PRO A 176 7.81 2.78 -4.38
C PRO A 176 6.38 2.89 -4.95
N PRO A 177 5.41 3.35 -4.15
CA PRO A 177 4.06 3.61 -4.64
C PRO A 177 4.08 4.50 -5.90
N GLY A 178 3.54 4.01 -7.01
CA GLY A 178 3.49 4.76 -8.28
C GLY A 178 4.84 4.92 -8.99
N GLY A 179 5.91 4.28 -8.51
CA GLY A 179 7.23 4.28 -9.17
C GLY A 179 7.60 2.94 -9.79
N ALA A 180 8.74 2.92 -10.46
CA ALA A 180 9.29 1.72 -11.07
C ALA A 180 9.96 0.82 -10.03
N ALA A 181 10.00 -0.49 -10.30
CA ALA A 181 10.73 -1.44 -9.48
C ALA A 181 12.24 -1.31 -9.72
N GLU A 182 13.00 -1.19 -8.63
CA GLU A 182 14.46 -1.16 -8.65
C GLU A 182 15.01 -2.45 -8.03
N PRO A 183 15.91 -3.18 -8.71
CA PRO A 183 16.51 -4.39 -8.18
C PRO A 183 17.25 -4.14 -6.86
N LEU A 184 17.17 -5.10 -5.94
CA LEU A 184 17.95 -5.05 -4.72
C LEU A 184 19.45 -5.19 -5.02
N PRO A 185 20.34 -4.51 -4.28
CA PRO A 185 21.77 -4.78 -4.33
C PRO A 185 22.08 -6.21 -3.85
N ASP A 186 22.99 -6.90 -4.53
CA ASP A 186 23.32 -8.30 -4.27
C ASP A 186 23.70 -8.56 -2.80
N GLY A 187 22.91 -9.40 -2.13
CA GLY A 187 23.18 -9.88 -0.76
C GLY A 187 23.12 -8.83 0.36
N ALA A 188 22.87 -7.56 0.04
CA ALA A 188 22.80 -6.49 1.03
C ALA A 188 21.35 -6.30 1.54
N PRO A 189 21.13 -6.25 2.87
CA PRO A 189 19.83 -5.93 3.41
C PRO A 189 19.45 -4.51 3.03
N THR A 190 18.32 -4.37 2.36
CA THR A 190 17.72 -3.09 1.95
C THR A 190 16.46 -2.85 2.76
N ARG A 191 16.25 -1.60 3.20
CA ARG A 191 15.08 -1.24 4.00
C ARG A 191 13.79 -1.40 3.17
N TRP A 192 12.83 -2.10 3.74
CA TRP A 192 11.48 -2.29 3.19
C TRP A 192 10.50 -1.50 4.05
N ASP A 193 10.16 -0.30 3.61
CA ASP A 193 9.21 0.59 4.29
C ASP A 193 7.75 0.28 3.92
N ASP A 194 6.82 0.76 4.75
CA ASP A 194 5.38 0.67 4.46
C ASP A 194 5.03 1.34 3.11
N GLY A 195 4.07 0.74 2.41
CA GLY A 195 3.67 1.14 1.06
C GLY A 195 4.64 0.75 -0.06
N MET A 196 5.90 0.38 0.22
CA MET A 196 6.81 -0.15 -0.80
C MET A 196 6.38 -1.56 -1.21
N HIS A 197 6.40 -1.84 -2.50
CA HIS A 197 6.12 -3.15 -3.05
C HIS A 197 7.41 -3.95 -3.16
N LEU A 198 7.51 -5.05 -2.42
CA LEU A 198 8.49 -6.09 -2.66
C LEU A 198 8.03 -6.95 -3.84
N VAL A 199 8.81 -6.95 -4.91
CA VAL A 199 8.52 -7.68 -6.14
C VAL A 199 9.38 -8.95 -6.19
N VAL A 200 8.71 -10.10 -6.26
CA VAL A 200 9.32 -11.44 -6.37
C VAL A 200 8.57 -12.23 -7.42
N GLY A 201 9.22 -12.56 -8.54
CA GLY A 201 8.53 -13.12 -9.70
C GLY A 201 7.43 -12.19 -10.21
N THR A 202 6.19 -12.68 -10.30
CA THR A 202 5.01 -11.86 -10.65
C THR A 202 4.25 -11.33 -9.43
N SER A 203 4.68 -11.72 -8.24
CA SER A 203 4.01 -11.41 -6.99
C SER A 203 4.52 -10.09 -6.41
N HIS A 204 3.58 -9.25 -5.99
CA HIS A 204 3.87 -8.02 -5.26
C HIS A 204 3.40 -8.16 -3.83
N LEU A 205 4.32 -7.92 -2.89
CA LEU A 205 4.07 -7.99 -1.46
C LEU A 205 4.20 -6.59 -0.88
N VAL A 206 3.35 -6.24 0.08
CA VAL A 206 3.44 -4.98 0.83
C VAL A 206 3.37 -5.27 2.32
N LEU A 207 4.05 -4.45 3.10
CA LEU A 207 3.88 -4.42 4.54
C LEU A 207 2.60 -3.66 4.90
N ARG A 208 1.94 -4.10 5.97
CA ARG A 208 0.75 -3.45 6.56
C ARG A 208 0.82 -3.51 8.07
N ASP A 209 0.42 -2.44 8.74
CA ASP A 209 0.09 -2.49 10.18
C ASP A 209 -1.41 -2.83 10.32
N PRO A 210 -1.76 -4.02 10.84
CA PRO A 210 -3.16 -4.42 11.01
C PRO A 210 -3.93 -3.54 12.00
N ARG A 211 -3.24 -2.71 12.80
CA ARG A 211 -3.88 -1.76 13.73
C ARG A 211 -4.46 -0.54 13.04
N GLU A 212 -4.08 -0.27 11.79
CA GLU A 212 -4.68 0.82 11.00
C GLU A 212 -6.17 0.59 10.73
N ASP A 213 -6.60 -0.68 10.70
CA ASP A 213 -8.01 -1.04 10.55
C ASP A 213 -8.74 -0.87 11.89
N GLU A 214 -9.13 0.37 12.20
CA GLU A 214 -9.87 0.69 13.41
C GLU A 214 -11.22 -0.04 13.47
N PRO A 215 -11.61 -0.62 14.63
CA PRO A 215 -12.91 -1.26 14.78
C PRO A 215 -14.03 -0.22 14.73
N ALA A 216 -15.11 -0.58 14.04
CA ALA A 216 -16.39 0.12 14.12
C ALA A 216 -17.08 -0.18 15.44
N ALA A 217 -17.86 0.77 15.94
CA ALA A 217 -18.79 0.49 17.03
C ALA A 217 -19.83 -0.52 16.53
N ALA A 218 -19.93 -1.66 17.21
CA ALA A 218 -20.88 -2.71 16.89
C ALA A 218 -21.57 -3.21 18.16
N VAL A 219 -22.88 -3.48 18.07
CA VAL A 219 -23.69 -3.98 19.18
C VAL A 219 -24.46 -5.22 18.70
N PRO A 220 -24.50 -6.31 19.48
CA PRO A 220 -25.31 -7.47 19.09
C PRO A 220 -26.80 -7.16 19.12
N ASP A 221 -27.53 -7.64 18.13
CA ASP A 221 -29.00 -7.55 18.08
C ASP A 221 -29.69 -8.61 18.97
N GLY A 222 -28.94 -9.61 19.44
CA GLY A 222 -29.44 -10.73 20.24
C GLY A 222 -30.14 -11.83 19.41
N LEU A 223 -30.06 -11.75 18.08
CA LEU A 223 -30.64 -12.68 17.12
C LEU A 223 -29.59 -13.36 16.23
N GLY A 224 -28.29 -13.13 16.49
CA GLY A 224 -27.21 -13.71 15.69
C GLY A 224 -26.42 -12.70 14.87
N HIS A 225 -26.80 -11.42 14.87
CA HIS A 225 -26.13 -10.40 14.06
C HIS A 225 -25.54 -9.27 14.89
N LEU A 226 -24.68 -8.49 14.24
CA LEU A 226 -24.13 -7.27 14.78
C LEU A 226 -24.73 -6.08 14.05
N LEU A 227 -25.27 -5.14 14.81
CA LEU A 227 -25.60 -3.80 14.33
C LEU A 227 -24.31 -2.99 14.31
N VAL A 228 -23.77 -2.75 13.11
CA VAL A 228 -22.52 -2.00 12.93
C VAL A 228 -22.84 -0.54 12.63
N ASN A 229 -22.25 0.37 13.40
CA ASN A 229 -22.31 1.79 13.10
C ASN A 229 -21.41 2.09 11.90
N ARG A 230 -22.04 2.53 10.80
CA ARG A 230 -21.33 2.96 9.60
C ARG A 230 -20.70 4.32 9.84
N ALA A 231 -19.37 4.36 9.99
CA ALA A 231 -18.65 5.60 10.19
C ALA A 231 -18.78 6.54 8.96
N PRO A 232 -18.96 7.86 9.16
CA PRO A 232 -18.93 8.81 8.06
C PRO A 232 -17.57 8.78 7.36
N ARG A 233 -17.58 8.67 6.03
CA ARG A 233 -16.37 8.71 5.22
C ARG A 233 -15.98 10.17 4.94
N VAL A 234 -14.85 10.61 5.48
CA VAL A 234 -14.28 11.93 5.16
C VAL A 234 -13.43 11.81 3.90
N ARG A 235 -13.87 12.48 2.83
CA ARG A 235 -13.08 12.63 1.59
C ARG A 235 -12.43 13.99 1.60
N VAL A 236 -11.10 14.02 1.70
CA VAL A 236 -10.34 15.23 1.43
C VAL A 236 -10.19 15.32 -0.09
N HIS A 237 -10.83 16.32 -0.71
CA HIS A 237 -10.61 16.61 -2.11
C HIS A 237 -9.31 17.41 -2.23
N ASP A 238 -8.21 16.70 -2.38
CA ASP A 238 -6.93 17.32 -2.67
C ASP A 238 -6.93 17.81 -4.13
N PRO A 239 -6.63 19.09 -4.41
CA PRO A 239 -6.52 19.57 -5.78
C PRO A 239 -5.41 18.80 -6.51
N GLU A 240 -5.64 18.49 -7.78
CA GLU A 240 -4.62 17.84 -8.62
C GLU A 240 -3.32 18.65 -8.61
N PRO A 241 -2.20 18.09 -8.13
CA PRO A 241 -0.93 18.80 -8.11
C PRO A 241 -0.46 19.06 -9.54
N ALA A 242 0.06 20.26 -9.78
CA ALA A 242 0.66 20.66 -11.06
C ALA A 242 2.17 20.85 -10.90
N VAL A 243 2.96 20.04 -11.59
CA VAL A 243 4.44 20.04 -11.53
C VAL A 243 5.00 20.57 -12.84
N ARG A 244 5.51 21.81 -12.84
CA ARG A 244 6.08 22.42 -14.06
C ARG A 244 7.56 22.08 -14.21
N PHE A 245 7.92 21.58 -15.38
CA PHE A 245 9.33 21.45 -15.76
C PHE A 245 9.87 22.76 -16.32
N PRO A 246 11.12 23.13 -15.99
CA PRO A 246 11.73 24.33 -16.56
C PRO A 246 11.97 24.13 -18.06
N ASP A 247 11.78 25.20 -18.84
CA ASP A 247 12.16 25.18 -20.25
C ASP A 247 13.68 25.05 -20.41
N PRO A 248 14.17 24.38 -21.47
CA PRO A 248 15.59 24.30 -21.77
C PRO A 248 16.16 25.71 -22.00
N PRO A 249 17.38 26.02 -21.49
CA PRO A 249 17.99 27.31 -21.69
C PRO A 249 18.20 27.57 -23.20
N PRO A 250 17.98 28.80 -23.67
CA PRO A 250 18.17 29.10 -25.08
C PRO A 250 19.63 28.87 -25.49
N PRO A 251 19.89 28.43 -26.75
CA PRO A 251 21.25 28.18 -27.21
C PRO A 251 22.06 29.48 -27.17
N ALA A 252 23.30 29.38 -26.66
CA ALA A 252 24.21 30.52 -26.61
C ALA A 252 24.48 31.05 -28.03
N ARG A 253 24.17 32.33 -28.26
CA ARG A 253 24.46 32.98 -29.53
C ARG A 253 25.94 33.35 -29.56
N PRO A 254 26.70 33.00 -30.62
CA PRO A 254 28.08 33.42 -30.72
C PRO A 254 28.16 34.96 -30.81
N PRO A 255 29.12 35.60 -30.12
CA PRO A 255 29.32 37.03 -30.25
C PRO A 255 29.66 37.36 -31.70
N ARG A 256 28.96 38.33 -32.30
CA ARG A 256 29.21 38.75 -33.68
C ARG A 256 30.25 39.85 -33.66
N LEU A 257 31.36 39.67 -34.38
CA LEU A 257 32.37 40.73 -34.52
C LEU A 257 31.80 41.83 -35.43
N PRO A 258 31.67 43.09 -34.98
CA PRO A 258 31.18 44.18 -35.81
C PRO A 258 32.29 44.62 -36.77
N TRP A 259 32.46 43.91 -37.88
CA TRP A 259 33.49 44.21 -38.87
C TRP A 259 33.46 45.66 -39.39
N PRO A 260 32.32 46.37 -39.52
CA PRO A 260 32.35 47.78 -39.93
C PRO A 260 33.06 48.67 -38.89
N ALA A 261 32.87 48.40 -37.59
CA ALA A 261 33.54 49.12 -36.52
C ALA A 261 35.05 48.84 -36.46
N LEU A 262 35.51 47.74 -37.07
CA LEU A 262 36.93 47.40 -37.22
C LEU A 262 37.60 48.21 -38.36
N VAL A 263 36.85 48.46 -39.44
CA VAL A 263 37.38 49.04 -40.68
C VAL A 263 37.24 50.57 -40.73
N VAL A 264 36.12 51.11 -40.25
CA VAL A 264 35.81 52.56 -40.34
C VAL A 264 36.90 53.45 -39.73
N PRO A 265 37.44 53.17 -38.53
CA PRO A 265 38.50 54.00 -37.95
C PRO A 265 39.78 53.98 -38.79
N ALA A 266 40.16 52.82 -39.36
CA ALA A 266 41.33 52.71 -40.22
C ALA A 266 41.15 53.49 -41.53
N VAL A 267 39.96 53.44 -42.13
CA VAL A 267 39.64 54.19 -43.36
C VAL A 267 39.72 55.70 -43.15
N VAL A 268 39.38 56.21 -41.96
CA VAL A 268 39.48 57.65 -41.64
C VAL A 268 40.88 58.04 -41.16
N ALA A 269 41.47 57.26 -40.26
CA ALA A 269 42.72 57.61 -39.60
C ALA A 269 43.97 57.44 -40.48
N VAL A 270 43.97 56.49 -41.43
CA VAL A 270 45.12 56.28 -42.34
C VAL A 270 45.31 57.47 -43.29
N PRO A 271 44.29 57.98 -44.01
CA PRO A 271 44.42 59.21 -44.79
C PRO A 271 44.82 60.42 -43.95
N MET A 272 44.24 60.59 -42.76
CA MET A 272 44.60 61.70 -41.87
C MET A 272 46.07 61.66 -41.44
N ALA A 273 46.60 60.46 -41.14
CA ALA A 273 48.01 60.28 -40.82
C ALA A 273 48.93 60.67 -41.98
N LEU A 274 48.55 60.32 -43.22
CA LEU A 274 49.31 60.61 -44.44
C LEU A 274 49.30 62.11 -44.80
N VAL A 275 48.17 62.80 -44.63
CA VAL A 275 48.05 64.23 -44.95
C VAL A 275 48.78 65.10 -43.93
N TRP A 276 48.58 64.85 -42.64
CA TRP A 276 49.12 65.70 -41.56
C TRP A 276 50.46 65.23 -40.97
N HIS A 277 51.01 64.10 -41.42
CA HIS A 277 52.28 63.53 -40.95
C HIS A 277 52.33 63.28 -39.42
N GLN A 278 51.16 63.07 -38.80
CA GLN A 278 51.02 62.85 -37.35
C GLN A 278 50.86 61.35 -37.07
N PRO A 279 51.83 60.68 -36.40
CA PRO A 279 51.76 59.24 -36.14
C PRO A 279 50.67 58.86 -35.12
N ALA A 280 50.16 59.81 -34.33
CA ALA A 280 49.14 59.56 -33.31
C ALA A 280 47.84 58.99 -33.89
N PHE A 281 47.47 59.33 -35.13
CA PHE A 281 46.26 58.80 -35.78
C PHE A 281 46.38 57.29 -36.08
N LEU A 282 47.59 56.77 -36.33
CA LEU A 282 47.80 55.34 -36.53
C LEU A 282 47.65 54.54 -35.22
N LEU A 283 48.03 55.13 -34.08
CA LEU A 283 47.81 54.52 -32.77
C LEU A 283 46.31 54.40 -32.46
N LEU A 284 45.53 55.44 -32.78
CA LEU A 284 44.07 55.40 -32.65
C LEU A 284 43.44 54.32 -33.54
N ALA A 285 43.92 54.19 -34.78
CA ALA A 285 43.50 53.15 -35.72
C ALA A 285 43.79 51.73 -35.23
N LEU A 286 44.84 51.53 -34.43
CA LEU A 286 45.23 50.24 -33.85
C LEU A 286 44.55 49.96 -32.49
N LEU A 287 44.25 50.99 -31.72
CA LEU A 287 43.64 50.85 -30.40
C LEU A 287 42.22 50.29 -30.49
N THR A 288 41.42 50.74 -31.47
CA THR A 288 40.05 50.25 -31.68
C THR A 288 39.97 48.76 -32.01
N PRO A 289 40.73 48.20 -32.98
CA PRO A 289 40.72 46.77 -33.25
C PRO A 289 41.23 45.94 -32.07
N LEU A 290 42.21 46.43 -31.31
CA LEU A 290 42.70 45.75 -30.11
C LEU A 290 41.63 45.69 -29.02
N ALA A 291 40.91 46.78 -28.77
CA ALA A 291 39.83 46.85 -27.79
C ALA A 291 38.65 45.95 -28.18
N LEU A 292 38.20 45.99 -29.44
CA LEU A 292 37.11 45.15 -29.95
C LEU A 292 37.48 43.66 -29.92
N LEU A 293 38.72 43.31 -30.25
CA LEU A 293 39.22 41.93 -30.15
C LEU A 293 39.27 41.47 -28.70
N GLY A 294 39.73 42.33 -27.79
CA GLY A 294 39.69 42.08 -26.34
C GLY A 294 38.26 41.81 -25.84
N GLN A 295 37.30 42.65 -26.22
CA GLN A 295 35.89 42.49 -25.89
C GLN A 295 35.31 41.18 -26.46
N HIS A 296 35.60 40.85 -27.72
CA HIS A 296 35.14 39.60 -28.34
C HIS A 296 35.68 38.35 -27.64
N VAL A 297 36.95 38.35 -27.21
CA VAL A 297 37.54 37.24 -26.44
C VAL A 297 36.88 37.12 -25.05
N VAL A 298 36.61 38.25 -24.39
CA VAL A 298 35.92 38.28 -23.10
C VAL A 298 34.48 37.77 -23.23
N GLU A 299 33.71 38.25 -24.22
CA GLU A 299 32.35 37.79 -24.50
C GLU A 299 32.29 36.30 -24.84
N ARG A 300 33.24 35.79 -25.64
CA ARG A 300 33.30 34.37 -25.97
C ARG A 300 33.61 33.50 -24.75
N ARG A 301 34.48 33.97 -23.85
CA ARG A 301 34.81 33.26 -22.59
C ARG A 301 33.67 33.36 -21.57
N GLY A 302 33.06 34.54 -21.44
CA GLY A 302 31.89 34.81 -20.58
C GLY A 302 30.70 33.97 -21.02
N GLY A 303 30.30 34.04 -22.29
CA GLY A 303 29.18 33.28 -22.84
C GLY A 303 29.32 31.77 -22.69
N ARG A 304 30.54 31.21 -22.79
CA ARG A 304 30.78 29.79 -22.48
C ARG A 304 30.56 29.46 -20.99
N ARG A 305 31.00 30.34 -20.09
CA ARG A 305 30.80 30.17 -18.64
C ARG A 305 29.32 30.32 -18.28
N ASP A 306 28.64 31.30 -18.85
CA ASP A 306 27.22 31.54 -18.59
C ASP A 306 26.34 30.43 -19.17
N ALA A 307 26.65 29.93 -20.37
CA ALA A 307 25.99 28.74 -20.92
C ALA A 307 26.18 27.50 -20.04
N ARG A 308 27.39 27.30 -19.50
CA ARG A 308 27.66 26.19 -18.56
C ARG A 308 26.87 26.36 -17.27
N ARG A 309 26.80 27.57 -16.70
CA ARG A 309 26.01 27.86 -15.49
C ARG A 309 24.52 27.62 -15.75
N ALA A 310 23.97 28.17 -16.83
CA ALA A 310 22.58 27.97 -17.21
C ALA A 310 22.22 26.49 -17.41
N ALA A 311 23.14 25.69 -17.96
CA ALA A 311 22.94 24.24 -18.09
C ALA A 311 22.93 23.52 -16.73
N VAL A 312 23.81 23.92 -15.79
CA VAL A 312 23.83 23.37 -14.42
C VAL A 312 22.58 23.76 -13.66
N ASP A 313 22.17 25.03 -13.72
CA ASP A 313 20.97 25.54 -13.05
C ASP A 313 19.70 24.87 -13.61
N HIS A 314 19.62 24.69 -14.93
CA HIS A 314 18.54 23.94 -15.57
C HIS A 314 18.51 22.48 -15.11
N ALA A 315 19.65 21.78 -15.10
CA ALA A 315 19.72 20.40 -14.62
C ALA A 315 19.28 20.27 -13.15
N ALA A 316 19.67 21.21 -12.30
CA ALA A 316 19.22 21.26 -10.91
C ALA A 316 17.71 21.51 -10.81
N ALA A 317 17.17 22.45 -11.59
CA ALA A 317 15.73 22.72 -11.63
C ALA A 317 14.91 21.52 -12.15
N VAL A 318 15.43 20.78 -13.14
CA VAL A 318 14.83 19.52 -13.63
C VAL A 318 14.85 18.43 -12.56
N ALA A 319 15.93 18.32 -11.78
CA ALA A 319 16.01 17.37 -10.67
C ALA A 319 14.95 17.67 -9.60
N VAL A 320 14.82 18.95 -9.20
CA VAL A 320 13.79 19.39 -8.25
C VAL A 320 12.37 19.12 -8.78
N ALA A 321 12.11 19.40 -10.06
CA ALA A 321 10.82 19.11 -10.68
C ALA A 321 10.54 17.60 -10.73
N SER A 322 11.55 16.77 -11.03
CA SER A 322 11.44 15.31 -11.01
C SER A 322 11.13 14.77 -9.61
N ASP A 323 11.76 15.29 -8.57
CA ASP A 323 11.50 14.89 -7.17
C ASP A 323 10.09 15.31 -6.72
N ALA A 324 9.64 16.49 -7.14
CA ALA A 324 8.27 16.95 -6.91
C ALA A 324 7.25 16.04 -7.62
N LEU A 325 7.52 15.64 -8.86
CA LEU A 325 6.69 14.70 -9.61
C LEU A 325 6.67 13.32 -8.91
N ALA A 326 7.82 12.77 -8.53
CA ALA A 326 7.90 11.49 -7.83
C ALA A 326 7.14 11.52 -6.48
N THR A 327 7.16 12.66 -5.78
CA THR A 327 6.38 12.86 -4.55
C THR A 327 4.88 12.91 -4.84
N ALA A 328 4.46 13.63 -5.87
CA ALA A 328 3.06 13.70 -6.29
C ALA A 328 2.52 12.34 -6.74
N LEU A 329 3.31 11.55 -7.49
CA LEU A 329 2.96 10.19 -7.90
C LEU A 329 2.82 9.24 -6.70
N ARG A 330 3.72 9.33 -5.72
CA ARG A 330 3.61 8.56 -4.46
C ARG A 330 2.33 8.90 -3.70
N ALA A 331 1.99 10.18 -3.61
CA ALA A 331 0.77 10.63 -2.95
C ALA A 331 -0.49 10.13 -3.69
N ASP A 332 -0.50 10.20 -5.03
CA ASP A 332 -1.61 9.71 -5.85
C ASP A 332 -1.78 8.19 -5.76
N ALA A 333 -0.68 7.44 -5.81
CA ALA A 333 -0.70 5.98 -5.62
C ALA A 333 -1.21 5.60 -4.22
N ALA A 334 -0.78 6.30 -3.16
CA ALA A 334 -1.29 6.08 -1.82
C ALA A 334 -2.78 6.43 -1.68
N ARG A 335 -3.26 7.48 -2.38
CA ARG A 335 -4.70 7.81 -2.46
C ARG A 335 -5.49 6.71 -3.15
N LEU A 336 -4.98 6.15 -4.25
CA LEU A 336 -5.60 5.03 -4.96
C LEU A 336 -5.63 3.76 -4.08
N ASP A 337 -4.54 3.42 -3.40
CA ASP A 337 -4.50 2.26 -2.50
C ASP A 337 -5.44 2.39 -1.30
N ARG A 338 -5.57 3.60 -0.72
CA ARG A 338 -6.58 3.87 0.32
C ARG A 338 -8.00 3.75 -0.23
N SER A 339 -8.28 4.34 -1.39
CA SER A 339 -9.63 4.34 -1.98
C SER A 339 -10.02 2.95 -2.48
N HIS A 340 -9.06 2.19 -3.00
CA HIS A 340 -9.23 0.87 -3.59
C HIS A 340 -8.28 -0.14 -2.90
N PRO A 341 -8.61 -0.55 -1.65
CA PRO A 341 -7.75 -1.40 -0.85
C PRO A 341 -7.47 -2.75 -1.52
N ASP A 342 -6.34 -3.34 -1.17
CA ASP A 342 -6.00 -4.70 -1.57
C ASP A 342 -6.98 -5.75 -1.01
N LEU A 343 -6.99 -6.93 -1.64
CA LEU A 343 -7.86 -8.03 -1.25
C LEU A 343 -7.66 -8.46 0.21
N GLY A 344 -6.43 -8.36 0.74
CA GLY A 344 -6.13 -8.66 2.14
C GLY A 344 -6.92 -7.76 3.08
N ARG A 345 -6.79 -6.43 2.93
CA ARG A 345 -7.56 -5.43 3.68
C ARG A 345 -9.08 -5.58 3.50
N LEU A 346 -9.54 -5.91 2.28
CA LEU A 346 -10.96 -6.17 2.03
C LEU A 346 -11.47 -7.39 2.79
N THR A 347 -10.72 -8.49 2.83
CA THR A 347 -11.12 -9.67 3.61
C THR A 347 -11.14 -9.38 5.11
N THR A 348 -10.22 -8.57 5.65
CA THR A 348 -10.29 -8.10 7.04
C THR A 348 -11.56 -7.29 7.29
N SER A 349 -11.82 -6.31 6.43
CA SER A 349 -13.00 -5.44 6.57
C SER A 349 -14.32 -6.18 6.39
N ALA A 350 -14.35 -7.25 5.58
CA ALA A 350 -15.53 -8.09 5.40
C ALA A 350 -15.75 -9.09 6.54
N ALA A 351 -14.69 -9.54 7.20
CA ALA A 351 -14.75 -10.55 8.25
C ALA A 351 -14.93 -9.97 9.67
N ALA A 352 -14.68 -8.67 9.85
CA ALA A 352 -14.76 -8.00 11.14
C ALA A 352 -15.50 -6.65 11.01
N PRO A 353 -16.16 -6.16 12.09
CA PRO A 353 -16.78 -4.85 12.08
C PRO A 353 -15.70 -3.75 12.12
N THR A 354 -15.09 -3.44 10.98
CA THR A 354 -14.12 -2.33 10.83
C THR A 354 -14.83 -1.05 10.46
N ARG A 355 -14.21 0.11 10.71
CA ARG A 355 -14.76 1.42 10.30
C ARG A 355 -14.98 1.55 8.80
N ARG A 356 -14.25 0.76 8.01
CA ARG A 356 -14.32 0.74 6.55
C ARG A 356 -15.43 -0.15 6.01
N LEU A 357 -16.05 -0.98 6.85
CA LEU A 357 -17.18 -1.81 6.46
C LEU A 357 -18.34 -0.92 5.99
N TRP A 358 -18.72 -1.10 4.73
CA TRP A 358 -19.77 -0.33 4.05
C TRP A 358 -19.55 1.20 4.04
N GLU A 359 -18.30 1.67 4.03
CA GLU A 359 -18.00 3.11 4.06
C GLU A 359 -18.55 3.87 2.84
N ARG A 360 -18.54 3.26 1.64
CA ARG A 360 -18.89 3.92 0.37
C ARG A 360 -20.39 4.14 0.20
N ALA A 361 -20.80 5.36 -0.12
CA ALA A 361 -22.20 5.72 -0.35
C ALA A 361 -22.57 5.61 -1.83
N ALA A 362 -23.86 5.47 -2.16
CA ALA A 362 -24.30 5.43 -3.56
C ALA A 362 -24.03 6.73 -4.32
N THR A 363 -23.82 7.84 -3.61
CA THR A 363 -23.48 9.16 -4.16
C THR A 363 -21.97 9.35 -4.36
N ASP A 364 -21.15 8.43 -3.88
CA ASP A 364 -19.70 8.50 -4.06
C ASP A 364 -19.32 8.18 -5.51
N ASP A 365 -18.32 8.89 -6.06
CA ASP A 365 -17.78 8.62 -7.40
C ASP A 365 -17.16 7.20 -7.55
N ASP A 366 -16.81 6.55 -6.43
CA ASP A 366 -16.18 5.24 -6.37
C ASP A 366 -17.11 4.13 -5.83
N ALA A 367 -18.41 4.41 -5.71
CA ALA A 367 -19.40 3.54 -5.07
C ALA A 367 -19.37 2.09 -5.62
N LEU A 368 -19.18 1.95 -6.93
CA LEU A 368 -19.17 0.68 -7.64
C LEU A 368 -17.82 0.38 -8.32
N VAL A 369 -16.74 1.05 -7.87
CA VAL A 369 -15.40 0.86 -8.44
C VAL A 369 -14.66 -0.23 -7.68
N VAL A 370 -14.32 -1.31 -8.38
CA VAL A 370 -13.64 -2.47 -7.78
C VAL A 370 -12.22 -2.59 -8.33
N ARG A 371 -11.25 -2.81 -7.44
CA ARG A 371 -9.86 -3.12 -7.81
C ARG A 371 -9.79 -4.53 -8.38
N VAL A 372 -9.25 -4.67 -9.59
CA VAL A 372 -9.04 -5.97 -10.25
C VAL A 372 -7.58 -6.41 -10.25
N GLY A 373 -6.63 -5.48 -10.03
CA GLY A 373 -5.21 -5.80 -10.05
C GLY A 373 -4.33 -4.56 -9.91
N LEU A 374 -3.05 -4.73 -10.21
CA LEU A 374 -2.05 -3.67 -10.31
C LEU A 374 -1.66 -3.47 -11.78
N GLY A 375 -1.54 -2.23 -12.21
CA GLY A 375 -1.16 -1.87 -13.57
C GLY A 375 -1.04 -0.36 -13.73
N PRO A 376 -0.51 0.11 -14.86
CA PRO A 376 -0.40 1.53 -15.14
C PRO A 376 -1.79 2.15 -15.30
N VAL A 377 -2.01 3.28 -14.63
CA VAL A 377 -3.22 4.10 -14.74
C VAL A 377 -2.83 5.55 -14.99
N PRO A 378 -3.70 6.37 -15.60
CA PRO A 378 -3.46 7.81 -15.72
C PRO A 378 -3.25 8.43 -14.32
N ALA A 379 -2.14 9.14 -14.14
CA ALA A 379 -1.83 9.80 -12.87
C ALA A 379 -2.75 11.01 -12.67
N GLY A 380 -3.20 11.24 -11.43
CA GLY A 380 -3.92 12.45 -11.01
C GLY A 380 -3.02 13.68 -10.86
N VAL A 381 -1.96 13.80 -11.66
CA VAL A 381 -0.94 14.84 -11.58
C VAL A 381 -0.81 15.52 -12.95
N ARG A 382 -0.87 16.85 -12.97
CA ARG A 382 -0.65 17.64 -14.19
C ARG A 382 0.83 18.01 -14.30
N VAL A 383 1.42 17.85 -15.47
CA VAL A 383 2.84 18.17 -15.76
C VAL A 383 2.92 19.28 -16.79
#